data_AF-A0A7J2KTU8-F1
#
_entry.id   AF-A0A7J2KTU8-F1
#
_cell.length_a   1.000
_cell.length_b   1.000
_cell.length_c   1.000
_cell.angle_alpha   90.00
_cell.angle_beta   90.00
_cell.angle_gamma   90.00
#
_symmetry.space_group_name_H-M   'P 1'
#
loop_
_entity.id
_entity.type
_entity.pdbx_description
1 polymer ?
#
loop_
_entity_poly.entity_id
_entity_poly.type
_entity_poly.pdbx_seq_one_letter_code
_entity_poly.pdbx_strand_id
1 'polypeptide(L)' 'KEFAGPLLFRILARFHHDVRDNLGRLTIAVEEGLYLCTSCGACLAVCPEGIDTNKEIEDMRTLVYESSRKKD' A
#
# COMPACT_ATOMS: atom_id res chain seq x y z
N LYS A 1 1.43 -15.00 6.62
CA LYS A 1 2.07 -14.05 5.70
C LYS A 1 2.93 -13.12 6.53
N GLU A 2 4.09 -12.75 6.02
CA GLU A 2 4.97 -11.76 6.64
C GLU A 2 4.56 -10.35 6.22
N PHE A 3 4.86 -9.35 7.05
CA PHE A 3 4.67 -7.94 6.69
C PHE A 3 5.90 -7.44 5.96
N ALA A 4 5.78 -7.20 4.65
CA ALA A 4 6.93 -6.83 3.82
C ALA A 4 7.50 -5.42 4.13
N GLY A 5 6.77 -4.61 4.89
CA GLY A 5 7.25 -3.34 5.42
C GLY A 5 6.81 -2.10 4.64
N PRO A 6 6.89 -0.91 5.27
CA PRO A 6 6.35 0.34 4.73
C PRO A 6 6.98 0.76 3.40
N LEU A 7 8.29 0.54 3.23
CA LEU A 7 9.00 0.89 1.99
C LEU A 7 8.44 0.16 0.78
N LEU A 8 8.09 -1.13 0.91
CA LEU A 8 7.52 -1.87 -0.20
C LEU A 8 6.15 -1.29 -0.61
N PHE A 9 5.27 -1.00 0.36
CA PHE A 9 3.96 -0.41 0.05
C PHE A 9 4.09 0.95 -0.65
N ARG A 10 5.08 1.78 -0.27
CA ARG A 10 5.37 3.03 -0.97
C ARG A 10 5.77 2.81 -2.44
N ILE A 11 6.54 1.76 -2.72
CA ILE A 11 6.94 1.39 -4.09
C ILE A 11 5.74 0.85 -4.87
N LEU A 12 4.94 -0.02 -4.26
CA LEU A 12 3.74 -0.59 -4.89
C LEU A 12 2.71 0.48 -5.21
N ALA A 13 2.48 1.43 -4.30
CA ALA A 13 1.60 2.58 -4.53
C ALA A 13 2.11 3.46 -5.68
N ARG A 14 3.41 3.75 -5.73
CA ARG A 14 4.02 4.48 -6.85
C ARG A 14 3.71 3.82 -8.19
N PHE A 15 3.91 2.51 -8.30
CA PHE A 15 3.65 1.78 -9.54
C PHE A 15 2.16 1.64 -9.83
N HIS A 16 1.31 1.52 -8.80
CA HIS A 16 -0.14 1.52 -8.98
C HIS A 16 -0.65 2.79 -9.68
N HIS A 17 -0.03 3.94 -9.39
CA HIS A 17 -0.37 5.22 -10.01
C HIS A 17 0.39 5.52 -11.31
N ASP A 18 1.33 4.67 -11.72
CA ASP A 18 2.06 4.85 -12.98
C ASP A 18 1.20 4.35 -14.14
N VAL A 19 0.80 5.25 -15.04
CA VAL A 19 -0.04 4.93 -16.22
C VAL A 19 0.60 3.93 -17.18
N ARG A 20 1.89 3.68 -17.05
CA ARG A 20 2.64 2.70 -17.86
C ARG A 20 2.66 1.32 -17.21
N ASP A 21 2.29 1.21 -15.93
CA ASP A 21 2.22 -0.04 -15.21
C ASP A 21 0.89 -0.75 -15.51
N ASN A 22 0.97 -2.01 -15.88
CA ASN A 22 -0.18 -2.86 -16.21
C ASN A 22 -0.27 -4.09 -15.31
N LEU A 23 0.39 -4.06 -14.14
CA LEU A 23 0.42 -5.16 -13.20
C LEU A 23 -0.57 -4.92 -12.04
N GLY A 24 -1.04 -6.01 -11.44
CA GLY A 24 -1.96 -5.97 -10.29
C GLY A 24 -1.27 -5.56 -8.99
N ARG A 25 -0.79 -4.31 -8.88
CA ARG A 25 -0.02 -3.83 -7.72
C ARG A 25 -0.79 -3.91 -6.39
N LEU A 26 -2.09 -3.65 -6.42
CA LEU A 26 -2.95 -3.81 -5.24
C LEU A 26 -3.07 -5.28 -4.81
N THR A 27 -3.16 -6.22 -5.77
CA THR A 27 -3.15 -7.66 -5.49
C THR A 27 -1.82 -8.07 -4.84
N ILE A 28 -0.70 -7.65 -5.41
CA ILE A 28 0.64 -7.89 -4.86
C ILE A 28 0.72 -7.32 -3.43
N ALA A 29 0.21 -6.12 -3.18
CA ALA A 29 0.22 -5.54 -1.83
C ALA A 29 -0.52 -6.42 -0.82
N VAL A 30 -1.67 -6.98 -1.17
CA VAL A 30 -2.41 -7.93 -0.32
C VAL A 30 -1.64 -9.23 -0.10
N GLU A 31 -0.90 -9.68 -1.10
CA GLU A 31 0.02 -10.83 -1.00
C GLU A 31 1.17 -10.57 -0.03
N GLU A 32 1.73 -9.36 -0.06
CA GLU A 32 2.84 -8.88 0.75
C GLU A 32 2.43 -8.36 2.15
N GLY A 33 1.18 -8.60 2.55
CA GLY A 33 0.72 -8.33 3.90
C GLY A 33 0.26 -6.90 4.15
N LEU A 34 -0.36 -6.22 3.18
CA LEU A 34 -0.97 -4.88 3.34
C LEU A 34 -1.84 -4.75 4.62
N TYR A 35 -2.59 -5.80 4.95
CA TYR A 35 -3.47 -5.84 6.12
C TYR A 35 -2.76 -6.17 7.44
N LEU A 36 -1.44 -6.41 7.42
CA LEU A 36 -0.65 -6.63 8.62
C LEU A 36 -0.07 -5.33 9.21
N CYS A 37 -0.12 -4.21 8.48
CA CYS A 37 0.21 -2.90 9.05
C CYS A 37 -0.82 -2.56 10.15
N THR A 38 -0.38 -2.30 11.37
CA THR A 38 -1.27 -1.95 12.50
C THR A 38 -1.59 -0.46 12.58
N SER A 39 -1.13 0.31 11.59
CA SER A 39 -1.26 1.77 11.56
C SER A 39 -0.61 2.49 12.74
N CYS A 40 0.47 1.90 13.30
CA CYS A 40 1.17 2.42 14.48
C CYS A 40 1.96 3.71 14.25
N GLY A 41 2.18 4.12 13.01
CA GLY A 41 2.93 5.35 12.69
C GLY A 41 4.45 5.28 12.84
N ALA A 42 5.04 4.12 13.16
CA ALA A 42 6.50 4.01 13.33
C ALA A 42 7.30 4.46 12.10
N CYS A 43 6.78 4.22 10.89
CA CYS A 43 7.39 4.69 9.65
C CYS A 43 7.44 6.22 9.52
N LEU A 44 6.46 6.93 10.09
CA LEU A 44 6.39 8.39 10.07
C LEU A 44 7.48 9.01 10.94
N ALA A 45 7.73 8.40 12.10
CA ALA A 45 8.72 8.90 13.06
C ALA A 45 10.17 8.79 12.56
N VAL A 46 10.45 7.86 11.64
CA VAL A 46 11.83 7.54 11.20
C VAL A 46 12.15 7.99 9.78
N CYS A 47 11.15 8.34 8.96
CA CYS A 47 11.39 8.74 7.58
C CYS A 47 12.04 10.14 7.53
N PRO A 48 13.27 10.29 7.02
CA PRO A 48 13.95 11.58 6.98
C PRO A 48 13.29 12.58 6.02
N GLU A 49 12.57 12.09 5.02
CA GLU A 49 11.88 12.89 4.00
C GLU A 49 10.43 13.24 4.38
N GLY A 50 9.95 12.79 5.54
CA GLY A 50 8.59 13.08 5.99
C GLY A 50 7.47 12.47 5.13
N ILE A 51 7.75 11.38 4.41
CA ILE A 51 6.77 10.72 3.55
C ILE A 51 5.71 10.02 4.41
N ASP A 52 4.45 10.39 4.23
CA ASP A 52 3.32 9.78 4.93
C ASP A 52 2.94 8.41 4.36
N THR A 53 3.80 7.42 4.65
CA THR A 53 3.59 6.04 4.20
C THR A 53 2.42 5.37 4.94
N ASN A 54 2.05 5.87 6.12
CA ASN A 54 0.90 5.35 6.85
C ASN A 54 -0.39 5.66 6.09
N LYS A 55 -0.57 6.92 5.66
CA LYS A 55 -1.69 7.33 4.82
C LYS A 55 -1.75 6.56 3.52
N GLU A 56 -0.62 6.36 2.83
CA GLU A 56 -0.56 5.60 1.59
C GLU A 56 -1.07 4.16 1.77
N ILE A 57 -0.72 3.50 2.89
CA ILE A 57 -1.21 2.15 3.20
C ILE A 57 -2.73 2.14 3.41
N GLU A 58 -3.30 3.15 4.06
CA GLU A 58 -4.76 3.28 4.20
C GLU A 58 -5.46 3.56 2.87
N ASP A 59 -4.87 4.40 2.01
CA ASP A 59 -5.39 4.68 0.68
C ASP A 59 -5.39 3.40 -0.18
N MET A 60 -4.31 2.59 -0.11
CA MET A 60 -4.26 1.28 -0.77
C MET A 60 -5.35 0.31 -0.29
N ARG A 61 -5.65 0.29 1.02
CA ARG A 61 -6.75 -0.54 1.57
C ARG A 61 -8.10 -0.10 1.02
N THR A 62 -8.33 1.20 0.94
CA THR A 62 -9.53 1.79 0.35
C THR A 62 -9.68 1.36 -1.11
N LEU A 63 -8.62 1.46 -1.90
CA LEU A 63 -8.61 1.06 -3.31
C LEU A 63 -8.87 -0.44 -3.49
N VAL A 64 -8.30 -1.30 -2.63
CA VAL A 64 -8.59 -2.75 -2.64
C VAL A 64 -10.07 -3.00 -2.36
N TYR A 65 -10.64 -2.32 -1.35
CA TYR A 65 -12.05 -2.42 -1.01
C TYR A 65 -12.95 -1.97 -2.17
N GLU A 66 -12.68 -0.81 -2.77
CA GLU A 66 -13.44 -0.29 -3.91
C GLU A 66 -13.37 -1.20 -5.13
N SER A 67 -12.19 -1.76 -5.40
CA SER A 67 -11.98 -2.72 -6.50
C SER A 67 -12.78 -4.02 -6.30
N SER A 68 -13.05 -4.39 -5.05
CA SER A 68 -13.90 -5.56 -4.75
C SER A 68 -15.39 -5.32 -5.03
N ARG A 69 -15.84 -4.05 -5.04
CA ARG A 69 -17.24 -3.67 -5.28
C ARG A 69 -17.64 -3.60 -6.75
N LYS A 70 -16.70 -3.40 -7.68
CA LYS A 70 -16.99 -3.23 -9.12
C LYS A 70 -17.25 -4.56 -9.87
N LYS A 71 -17.64 -5.62 -9.16
CA LYS A 71 -17.89 -6.95 -9.73
C LYS A 71 -19.36 -7.21 -10.12
N ASP A 72 -20.22 -6.21 -9.95
CA ASP A 72 -21.64 -6.26 -10.35
C ASP A 72 -21.87 -5.59 -11.72
#